data_AF-A0A8J6WEN2-F1
#
_entry.id   AF-A0A8J6WEN2-F1
#
_cell.length_a   1.000
_cell.length_b   1.000
_cell.length_c   1.000
_cell.angle_alpha   90.00
_cell.angle_beta   90.00
_cell.angle_gamma   90.00
#
_symmetry.space_group_name_H-M   'P 1'
#
loop_
_entity.id
_entity.type
_entity.pdbx_description
1 polymer ?
#
loop_
_entity_poly.entity_id
_entity_poly.type
_entity_poly.pdbx_seq_one_letter_code
_entity_poly.pdbx_strand_id
1 'polypeptide(L)'
;MPATLDDQKRSAIAEKLADIKAIQNLIIDNEQQFLSECSDNHLRHRLEDMLEDDQKNLDIVETAITQYGIQAEPKPTVQEFVSQAKETLASSRLSMYEKIAQHELLKHGQVMSGLVVHKAAQVVGQDIEAAIAPLNTVNFENRAHQEQLKGMLEYLGTLELTGQEPKQGLWARVQDAVAAATGVVGSAVTQTSDKESADVMDLIFMDHQKARTLISEIRNAENDDQVKALFGQLYKDLVVHAKAEEAVVYPAVQPFYGDDTQELFDETAEIEGILNELKAMPSAGDQFMAKLKELKAMIGDHTRQEESTMFATIRKNMSSEEQQQLGMRFKETKQSLQSQM
;
A
#
# COMPACT_ATOMS: atom_id res chain seq x y z
N MET A 1 38.00 -2.28 23.21
CA MET A 1 38.63 -1.51 22.11
C MET A 1 37.75 -0.31 21.83
N PRO A 2 38.28 0.86 21.41
CA PRO A 2 37.41 1.95 20.96
C PRO A 2 36.55 1.46 19.79
N ALA A 3 35.25 1.77 19.80
CA ALA A 3 34.33 1.39 18.74
C ALA A 3 34.83 1.95 17.40
N THR A 4 34.84 1.12 16.35
CA THR A 4 35.19 1.58 15.02
C THR A 4 34.08 2.47 14.45
N LEU A 5 34.40 3.27 13.43
CA LEU A 5 33.40 4.09 12.73
C LEU A 5 32.29 3.23 12.09
N ASP A 6 32.60 1.97 11.75
CA ASP A 6 31.61 1.01 11.26
C ASP A 6 30.67 0.53 12.38
N ASP A 7 31.21 0.22 13.57
CA ASP A 7 30.43 -0.17 14.75
C ASP A 7 29.46 0.94 15.18
N GLN A 8 29.85 2.21 15.03
CA GLN A 8 28.99 3.37 15.33
C GLN A 8 27.84 3.50 14.33
N LYS A 9 28.10 3.31 13.02
CA LYS A 9 27.06 3.34 11.99
C LYS A 9 26.06 2.20 12.19
N ARG A 10 26.55 0.99 12.47
CA ARG A 10 25.72 -0.18 12.71
C ARG A 10 24.84 -0.01 13.95
N SER A 11 25.41 0.48 15.05
CA SER A 11 24.63 0.83 16.26
C SER A 11 23.56 1.91 15.99
N ALA A 12 23.86 2.91 15.15
CA ALA A 12 22.89 3.95 14.81
C ALA A 12 21.71 3.43 13.97
N ILE A 13 21.95 2.47 13.07
CA ILE A 13 20.88 1.78 12.34
C ILE A 13 20.04 0.93 13.30
N ALA A 14 20.66 0.18 14.22
CA ALA A 14 19.96 -0.59 15.24
C ALA A 14 19.00 0.28 16.08
N GLU A 15 19.49 1.43 16.57
CA GLU A 15 18.68 2.39 17.33
C GLU A 15 17.50 2.92 16.49
N LYS A 16 17.73 3.20 15.20
CA LYS A 16 16.65 3.65 14.31
C LYS A 16 15.63 2.55 14.00
N LEU A 17 16.05 1.28 13.93
CA LEU A 17 15.14 0.14 13.83
C LEU A 17 14.30 -0.01 15.11
N ALA A 18 14.88 0.20 16.29
CA ALA A 18 14.15 0.23 17.55
C ALA A 18 13.13 1.39 17.59
N ASP A 19 13.48 2.57 17.09
CA ASP A 19 12.55 3.68 16.89
C ASP A 19 11.36 3.28 16.00
N ILE A 20 11.62 2.65 14.85
CA ILE A 20 10.58 2.16 13.91
C ILE A 20 9.64 1.18 14.62
N LYS A 21 10.18 0.23 15.39
CA LYS A 21 9.36 -0.71 16.16
C LYS A 21 8.48 0.01 17.20
N ALA A 22 9.02 0.99 17.92
CA ALA A 22 8.24 1.74 18.91
C ALA A 22 7.09 2.51 18.27
N ILE A 23 7.33 3.13 17.10
CA ILE A 23 6.30 3.83 16.33
C ILE A 23 5.28 2.85 15.73
N GLN A 24 5.70 1.66 15.27
CA GLN A 24 4.78 0.64 14.75
C GLN A 24 3.79 0.18 15.84
N ASN A 25 4.26 -0.01 17.07
CA ASN A 25 3.38 -0.33 18.21
C ASN A 25 2.41 0.81 18.51
N LEU A 26 2.86 2.07 18.47
CA LEU A 26 1.99 3.23 18.63
C LEU A 26 0.90 3.29 17.53
N ILE A 27 1.26 2.99 16.28
CA ILE A 27 0.31 2.93 15.15
C ILE A 27 -0.79 1.91 15.44
N ILE A 28 -0.41 0.69 15.82
CA ILE A 28 -1.35 -0.39 16.15
C ILE A 28 -2.26 -0.01 17.33
N ASP A 29 -1.69 0.55 18.40
CA ASP A 29 -2.44 0.99 19.58
C ASP A 29 -3.50 2.06 19.20
N ASN A 30 -3.12 3.00 18.33
CA ASN A 30 -4.03 4.04 17.84
C ASN A 30 -5.15 3.45 16.98
N GLU A 31 -4.85 2.55 16.06
CA GLU A 31 -5.86 1.90 15.20
C GLU A 31 -6.87 1.09 16.02
N GLN A 32 -6.41 0.33 17.02
CA GLN A 32 -7.28 -0.38 17.97
C GLN A 32 -8.19 0.59 18.74
N GLN A 33 -7.65 1.72 19.19
CA GLN A 33 -8.44 2.75 19.85
C GLN A 33 -9.47 3.35 18.90
N PHE A 34 -9.10 3.73 17.68
CA PHE A 34 -10.01 4.31 16.71
C PHE A 34 -11.15 3.35 16.38
N LEU A 35 -10.87 2.05 16.25
CA LEU A 35 -11.91 1.03 16.07
C LEU A 35 -12.89 0.94 17.24
N SER A 36 -12.47 1.21 18.46
CA SER A 36 -13.36 1.22 19.63
C SER A 36 -14.27 2.45 19.68
N GLU A 37 -13.86 3.56 19.05
CA GLU A 37 -14.56 4.84 19.05
C GLU A 37 -15.34 5.12 17.75
N CYS A 38 -15.00 4.45 16.65
CA CYS A 38 -15.60 4.66 15.35
C CYS A 38 -16.93 3.91 15.23
N SER A 39 -18.02 4.67 15.13
CA SER A 39 -19.36 4.12 14.88
C SER A 39 -19.73 4.00 13.40
N ASP A 40 -18.94 4.58 12.50
CA ASP A 40 -19.15 4.54 11.06
C ASP A 40 -18.59 3.22 10.50
N ASN A 41 -19.46 2.39 9.92
CA ASN A 41 -19.06 1.08 9.41
C ASN A 41 -18.06 1.18 8.26
N HIS A 42 -18.17 2.19 7.38
CA HIS A 42 -17.27 2.34 6.23
C HIS A 42 -15.84 2.64 6.69
N LEU A 43 -15.71 3.57 7.63
CA LEU A 43 -14.42 3.90 8.25
C LEU A 43 -13.87 2.74 9.09
N ARG A 44 -14.74 2.03 9.80
CA ARG A 44 -14.35 0.90 10.64
C ARG A 44 -13.70 -0.23 9.84
N HIS A 45 -14.30 -0.63 8.71
CA HIS A 45 -13.73 -1.71 7.87
C HIS A 45 -12.32 -1.37 7.36
N ARG A 46 -12.07 -0.09 7.06
CA ARG A 46 -10.76 0.41 6.60
C ARG A 46 -9.73 0.39 7.72
N LEU A 47 -10.13 0.81 8.91
CA LEU A 47 -9.29 0.73 10.11
C LEU A 47 -8.98 -0.72 10.49
N GLU A 48 -9.93 -1.65 10.31
CA GLU A 48 -9.70 -3.08 10.53
C GLU A 48 -8.68 -3.64 9.53
N ASP A 49 -8.79 -3.23 8.26
CA ASP A 49 -7.86 -3.64 7.20
C ASP A 49 -6.45 -3.11 7.45
N MET A 50 -6.31 -1.81 7.77
CA MET A 50 -5.02 -1.23 8.12
C MET A 50 -4.42 -1.91 9.36
N LEU A 51 -5.21 -2.13 10.41
CA LEU A 51 -4.75 -2.80 11.62
C LEU A 51 -4.23 -4.22 11.36
N GLU A 52 -4.89 -4.98 10.48
CA GLU A 52 -4.42 -6.32 10.09
C GLU A 52 -3.06 -6.25 9.39
N ASP A 53 -2.91 -5.33 8.45
CA ASP A 53 -1.65 -5.11 7.71
C ASP A 53 -0.54 -4.60 8.66
N ASP A 54 -0.86 -3.71 9.60
CA ASP A 54 0.08 -3.17 10.57
C ASP A 54 0.58 -4.18 11.61
N GLN A 55 -0.28 -5.13 12.00
CA GLN A 55 0.12 -6.27 12.82
C GLN A 55 1.13 -7.16 12.08
N LYS A 56 0.87 -7.47 10.80
CA LYS A 56 1.83 -8.20 9.95
C LYS A 56 3.14 -7.42 9.78
N ASN A 57 3.04 -6.09 9.62
CA ASN A 57 4.21 -5.23 9.52
C ASN A 57 5.06 -5.22 10.79
N LEU A 58 4.45 -5.33 11.97
CA LEU A 58 5.21 -5.49 13.22
C LEU A 58 6.05 -6.77 13.20
N ASP A 59 5.49 -7.90 12.77
CA ASP A 59 6.23 -9.17 12.66
C ASP A 59 7.42 -9.04 11.69
N ILE A 60 7.23 -8.33 10.57
CA ILE A 60 8.30 -8.04 9.60
C ILE A 60 9.40 -7.18 10.23
N VAL A 61 9.02 -6.12 10.95
CA VAL A 61 9.97 -5.24 11.66
C VAL A 61 10.76 -6.02 12.71
N GLU A 62 10.11 -6.86 13.50
CA GLU A 62 10.77 -7.68 14.51
C GLU A 62 11.72 -8.71 13.90
N THR A 63 11.33 -9.31 12.77
CA THR A 63 12.17 -10.22 11.99
C THR A 63 13.40 -9.49 11.47
N ALA A 64 13.24 -8.31 10.88
CA ALA A 64 14.36 -7.50 10.38
C ALA A 64 15.33 -7.10 11.50
N ILE A 65 14.82 -6.68 12.67
CA ILE A 65 15.66 -6.39 13.86
C ILE A 65 16.43 -7.63 14.31
N THR A 66 15.78 -8.79 14.32
CA THR A 66 16.41 -10.05 14.70
C THR A 66 17.51 -10.45 13.72
N GLN A 67 17.25 -10.34 12.42
CA GLN A 67 18.23 -10.60 11.36
C GLN A 67 19.39 -9.60 11.36
N TYR A 68 19.13 -8.35 11.72
CA TYR A 68 20.15 -7.31 11.88
C TYR A 68 21.16 -7.66 12.99
N GLY A 69 20.71 -8.33 14.05
CA GLY A 69 21.56 -8.95 15.06
C GLY A 69 22.15 -7.99 16.12
N ILE A 70 21.91 -6.69 16.02
CA ILE A 70 22.32 -5.69 17.02
C ILE A 70 21.07 -5.19 17.75
N GLN A 71 21.03 -5.45 19.06
CA GLN A 71 19.96 -4.98 19.94
C GLN A 71 20.21 -3.54 20.35
N ALA A 72 19.16 -2.73 20.29
CA ALA A 72 19.16 -1.33 20.71
C ALA A 72 17.79 -0.98 21.29
N GLU A 73 17.78 0.06 22.14
CA GLU A 73 16.55 0.65 22.64
C GLU A 73 16.17 1.87 21.78
N PRO A 74 14.87 2.22 21.68
CA PRO A 74 14.46 3.44 21.01
C PRO A 74 15.06 4.67 21.69
N LYS A 75 15.27 5.75 20.94
CA LYS A 75 15.79 7.01 21.48
C LYS A 75 14.88 7.54 22.60
N PRO A 76 15.44 8.17 23.66
CA PRO A 76 14.63 8.80 24.70
C PRO A 76 13.60 9.79 24.16
N THR A 77 13.96 10.56 23.12
CA THR A 77 13.06 11.49 22.44
C THR A 77 11.88 10.79 21.75
N VAL A 78 12.10 9.58 21.22
CA VAL A 78 11.05 8.77 20.59
C VAL A 78 10.16 8.14 21.65
N GLN A 79 10.71 7.66 22.76
CA GLN A 79 9.94 7.14 23.89
C GLN A 79 9.03 8.22 24.51
N GLU A 80 9.54 9.44 24.67
CA GLU A 80 8.77 10.60 25.13
C GLU A 80 7.66 10.95 24.14
N PHE A 81 7.99 11.02 22.85
CA PHE A 81 7.00 11.27 21.79
C PHE A 81 5.88 10.21 21.79
N VAL A 82 6.23 8.91 21.86
CA VAL A 82 5.25 7.82 21.92
C VAL A 82 4.33 7.98 23.12
N SER A 83 4.89 8.31 24.29
CA SER A 83 4.10 8.50 25.51
C SER A 83 3.12 9.67 25.37
N GLN A 84 3.58 10.81 24.85
CA GLN A 84 2.76 12.00 24.63
C GLN A 84 1.68 11.77 23.56
N ALA A 85 2.03 11.06 22.47
CA ALA A 85 1.09 10.74 21.41
C ALA A 85 -0.05 9.83 21.91
N LYS A 86 0.26 8.81 22.73
CA LYS A 86 -0.74 7.95 23.37
C LYS A 86 -1.71 8.75 24.22
N GLU A 87 -1.21 9.63 25.08
CA GLU A 87 -2.08 10.46 25.91
C GLU A 87 -2.95 11.41 25.07
N THR A 88 -2.36 12.01 24.04
CA THR A 88 -3.05 12.97 23.17
C THR A 88 -4.15 12.32 22.35
N LEU A 89 -3.87 11.18 21.70
CA LEU A 89 -4.83 10.46 20.86
C LEU A 89 -5.89 9.74 21.69
N ALA A 90 -5.58 9.41 22.94
CA ALA A 90 -6.56 8.87 23.87
C ALA A 90 -7.56 9.90 24.41
N SER A 91 -7.27 11.19 24.23
CA SER A 91 -8.14 12.27 24.67
C SER A 91 -9.48 12.25 23.93
N SER A 92 -10.58 12.36 24.69
CA SER A 92 -11.93 12.57 24.13
C SER A 92 -12.15 13.99 23.60
N ARG A 93 -11.14 14.88 23.68
CA ARG A 93 -11.22 16.25 23.19
C ARG A 93 -11.00 16.35 21.69
N LEU A 94 -10.31 15.37 21.09
CA LEU A 94 -10.02 15.36 19.67
C LEU A 94 -11.19 14.74 18.92
N SER A 95 -11.58 15.36 17.81
CA SER A 95 -12.51 14.73 16.87
C SER A 95 -11.86 13.53 16.18
N MET A 96 -12.67 12.65 15.58
CA MET A 96 -12.13 11.53 14.80
C MET A 96 -11.28 12.05 13.62
N TYR A 97 -11.64 13.17 13.00
CA TYR A 97 -10.83 13.82 11.97
C TYR A 97 -9.44 14.19 12.50
N GLU A 98 -9.35 14.86 13.66
CA GLU A 98 -8.07 15.27 14.24
C GLU A 98 -7.20 14.07 14.62
N LYS A 99 -7.80 13.00 15.14
CA LYS A 99 -7.09 11.75 15.46
C LYS A 99 -6.53 11.08 14.21
N ILE A 100 -7.33 10.93 13.15
CA ILE A 100 -6.89 10.37 11.87
C ILE A 100 -5.81 11.24 11.22
N ALA A 101 -5.87 12.57 11.38
CA ALA A 101 -4.87 13.48 10.81
C ALA A 101 -3.51 13.31 11.46
N GLN A 102 -3.47 13.20 12.79
CA GLN A 102 -2.24 12.89 13.52
C GLN A 102 -1.72 11.49 13.19
N HIS A 103 -2.61 10.53 12.99
CA HIS A 103 -2.23 9.18 12.59
C HIS A 103 -1.62 9.12 11.17
N GLU A 104 -2.14 9.89 10.22
CA GLU A 104 -1.54 10.02 8.88
C GLU A 104 -0.11 10.58 8.96
N LEU A 105 0.14 11.59 9.80
CA LEU A 105 1.48 12.13 10.03
C LEU A 105 2.43 11.10 10.64
N LEU A 106 1.94 10.26 11.57
CA LEU A 106 2.72 9.15 12.15
C LEU A 106 3.12 8.13 11.07
N LYS A 107 2.17 7.72 10.23
CA LYS A 107 2.41 6.83 9.08
C LYS A 107 3.43 7.42 8.12
N HIS A 108 3.33 8.70 7.80
CA HIS A 108 4.31 9.41 6.98
C HIS A 108 5.72 9.35 7.58
N GLY A 109 5.84 9.66 8.88
CA GLY A 109 7.12 9.57 9.60
C GLY A 109 7.73 8.17 9.60
N GLN A 110 6.88 7.13 9.64
CA GLN A 110 7.28 5.73 9.57
C GLN A 110 7.86 5.38 8.19
N VAL A 111 7.19 5.76 7.09
CA VAL A 111 7.69 5.61 5.72
C VAL A 111 9.05 6.29 5.56
N MET A 112 9.17 7.54 6.00
CA MET A 112 10.42 8.28 5.91
C MET A 112 11.55 7.61 6.71
N SER A 113 11.23 7.06 7.88
CA SER A 113 12.18 6.33 8.71
C SER A 113 12.69 5.06 8.02
N GLY A 114 11.81 4.28 7.41
CA GLY A 114 12.20 3.08 6.66
C GLY A 114 13.04 3.40 5.42
N LEU A 115 12.70 4.46 4.67
CA LEU A 115 13.50 4.92 3.53
C LEU A 115 14.92 5.36 3.95
N VAL A 116 15.04 6.08 5.07
CA VAL A 116 16.34 6.49 5.61
C VAL A 116 17.18 5.29 6.04
N VAL A 117 16.57 4.30 6.70
CA VAL A 117 17.24 3.05 7.09
C VAL A 117 17.72 2.28 5.86
N HIS A 118 16.88 2.17 4.83
CA HIS A 118 17.23 1.56 3.55
C HIS A 118 18.45 2.24 2.91
N LYS A 119 18.46 3.57 2.83
CA LYS A 119 19.60 4.32 2.29
C LYS A 119 20.85 4.23 3.16
N ALA A 120 20.71 4.20 4.48
CA ALA A 120 21.84 4.00 5.38
C ALA A 120 22.48 2.62 5.18
N ALA A 121 21.67 1.57 5.01
CA ALA A 121 22.16 0.22 4.77
C ALA A 121 23.01 0.11 3.50
N GLN A 122 22.55 0.73 2.40
CA GLN A 122 23.28 0.78 1.12
C GLN A 122 24.68 1.39 1.27
N VAL A 123 24.86 2.31 2.22
CA VAL A 123 26.15 2.96 2.50
C VAL A 123 27.03 2.12 3.44
N VAL A 124 26.43 1.36 4.36
CA VAL A 124 27.16 0.58 5.37
C VAL A 124 27.68 -0.74 4.81
N GLY A 125 26.83 -1.53 4.13
CA GLY A 125 27.24 -2.83 3.60
C GLY A 125 26.10 -3.66 3.05
N GLN A 126 26.42 -4.56 2.11
CA GLN A 126 25.45 -5.45 1.47
C GLN A 126 24.84 -6.46 2.46
N ASP A 127 25.59 -6.87 3.47
CA ASP A 127 25.11 -7.71 4.57
C ASP A 127 23.96 -7.03 5.33
N ILE A 128 24.10 -5.72 5.55
CA ILE A 128 23.09 -4.91 6.21
C ILE A 128 21.88 -4.69 5.31
N GLU A 129 22.10 -4.35 4.04
CA GLU A 129 21.02 -4.17 3.05
C GLU A 129 20.14 -5.42 2.95
N ALA A 130 20.74 -6.61 2.92
CA ALA A 130 20.01 -7.87 2.91
C ALA A 130 19.18 -8.08 4.20
N ALA A 131 19.75 -7.78 5.37
CA ALA A 131 19.07 -7.97 6.66
C ALA A 131 17.84 -7.08 6.85
N ILE A 132 17.79 -5.91 6.19
CA ILE A 132 16.67 -4.97 6.31
C ILE A 132 15.75 -4.96 5.08
N ALA A 133 16.04 -5.76 4.04
CA ALA A 133 15.24 -5.85 2.83
C ALA A 133 13.74 -6.07 3.08
N PRO A 134 13.32 -6.89 4.08
CA PRO A 134 11.90 -7.06 4.39
C PRO A 134 11.16 -5.76 4.76
N LEU A 135 11.86 -4.73 5.25
CA LEU A 135 11.24 -3.43 5.58
C LEU A 135 10.71 -2.67 4.36
N ASN A 136 11.09 -3.08 3.14
CA ASN A 136 10.52 -2.50 1.93
C ASN A 136 9.01 -2.73 1.88
N THR A 137 8.54 -3.93 2.22
CA THR A 137 7.11 -4.26 2.33
C THR A 137 6.38 -3.29 3.25
N VAL A 138 6.93 -3.08 4.45
CA VAL A 138 6.37 -2.15 5.46
C VAL A 138 6.26 -0.73 4.91
N ASN A 139 7.25 -0.29 4.11
CA ASN A 139 7.21 1.03 3.49
C ASN A 139 6.12 1.16 2.41
N PHE A 140 5.93 0.12 1.59
CA PHE A 140 4.90 0.13 0.55
C PHE A 140 3.49 0.12 1.14
N GLU A 141 3.26 -0.69 2.17
CA GLU A 141 1.97 -0.75 2.86
C GLU A 141 1.65 0.55 3.58
N ASN A 142 2.63 1.13 4.29
CA ASN A 142 2.39 2.43 4.91
C ASN A 142 2.05 3.52 3.87
N ARG A 143 2.67 3.51 2.68
CA ARG A 143 2.28 4.42 1.59
C ARG A 143 0.84 4.18 1.12
N ALA A 144 0.45 2.92 0.97
CA ALA A 144 -0.94 2.56 0.65
C ALA A 144 -1.92 3.07 1.71
N HIS A 145 -1.59 2.90 2.99
CA HIS A 145 -2.41 3.38 4.11
C HIS A 145 -2.53 4.90 4.10
N GLN A 146 -1.46 5.64 3.74
CA GLN A 146 -1.54 7.10 3.61
C GLN A 146 -2.56 7.56 2.59
N GLU A 147 -2.64 6.91 1.42
CA GLU A 147 -3.67 7.24 0.43
C GLU A 147 -5.09 6.94 0.95
N GLN A 148 -5.25 5.85 1.71
CA GLN A 148 -6.52 5.54 2.37
C GLN A 148 -6.89 6.59 3.44
N LEU A 149 -5.93 6.99 4.27
CA LEU A 149 -6.11 7.97 5.34
C LEU A 149 -6.44 9.36 4.80
N LYS A 150 -5.81 9.80 3.71
CA LYS A 150 -6.20 11.05 3.01
C LYS A 150 -7.66 11.05 2.64
N GLY A 151 -8.14 9.92 2.12
CA GLY A 151 -9.55 9.74 1.83
C GLY A 151 -10.41 9.88 3.08
N MET A 152 -10.08 9.15 4.15
CA MET A 152 -10.82 9.24 5.42
C MET A 152 -10.86 10.68 5.97
N LEU A 153 -9.79 11.44 5.83
CA LEU A 153 -9.71 12.84 6.24
C LEU A 153 -10.67 13.74 5.46
N GLU A 154 -10.77 13.57 4.15
CA GLU A 154 -11.72 14.35 3.36
C GLU A 154 -13.16 14.02 3.72
N TYR A 155 -13.47 12.74 3.94
CA TYR A 155 -14.80 12.31 4.37
C TYR A 155 -15.16 12.90 5.73
N LEU A 156 -14.32 12.65 6.74
CA LEU A 156 -14.51 13.12 8.11
C LEU A 156 -14.54 14.65 8.18
N GLY A 157 -13.63 15.33 7.46
CA GLY A 157 -13.58 16.78 7.42
C GLY A 157 -14.80 17.39 6.74
N THR A 158 -15.30 16.80 5.65
CA THR A 158 -16.54 17.25 5.00
C THR A 158 -17.74 17.09 5.93
N LEU A 159 -17.84 15.93 6.58
CA LEU A 159 -18.91 15.63 7.53
C LEU A 159 -18.87 16.59 8.73
N GLU A 160 -17.70 16.83 9.32
CA GLU A 160 -17.52 17.72 10.46
C GLU A 160 -17.86 19.17 10.10
N LEU A 161 -17.42 19.65 8.93
CA LEU A 161 -17.62 21.04 8.50
C LEU A 161 -19.05 21.34 8.02
N THR A 162 -19.73 20.35 7.42
CA THR A 162 -21.01 20.58 6.73
C THR A 162 -22.20 19.85 7.33
N GLY A 163 -21.96 18.86 8.20
CA GLY A 163 -22.97 17.92 8.69
C GLY A 163 -23.50 16.97 7.61
N GLN A 164 -22.88 16.91 6.43
CA GLN A 164 -23.26 16.07 5.31
C GLN A 164 -22.06 15.27 4.80
N GLU A 165 -22.31 14.06 4.34
CA GLU A 165 -21.32 13.25 3.63
C GLU A 165 -20.94 13.91 2.28
N PRO A 166 -19.70 13.74 1.81
CA PRO A 166 -19.30 14.24 0.49
C PRO A 166 -20.19 13.67 -0.62
N LYS A 167 -20.69 14.54 -1.51
CA LYS A 167 -21.68 14.22 -2.58
C LYS A 167 -21.19 13.25 -3.66
N GLN A 168 -19.96 12.79 -3.56
CA GLN A 168 -19.41 11.68 -4.33
C GLN A 168 -18.61 10.85 -3.33
N GLY A 169 -18.88 9.54 -3.29
CA GLY A 169 -18.04 8.60 -2.56
C GLY A 169 -16.59 8.90 -2.92
N LEU A 170 -15.79 9.10 -1.90
CA LEU A 170 -14.38 9.46 -1.83
C LEU A 170 -13.46 8.88 -2.95
N TRP A 171 -13.92 7.83 -3.63
CA TRP A 171 -13.21 6.99 -4.59
C TRP A 171 -13.50 7.30 -6.06
N ALA A 172 -14.45 8.20 -6.34
CA ALA A 172 -14.55 8.82 -7.66
C ALA A 172 -13.23 9.51 -8.04
N ARG A 173 -12.46 10.04 -7.08
CA ARG A 173 -11.14 10.64 -7.32
C ARG A 173 -10.02 9.64 -7.61
N VAL A 174 -10.07 8.42 -7.05
CA VAL A 174 -9.14 7.35 -7.43
C VAL A 174 -9.49 6.85 -8.83
N GLN A 175 -10.79 6.73 -9.16
CA GLN A 175 -11.23 6.53 -10.53
C GLN A 175 -10.82 7.68 -11.46
N ASP A 176 -10.88 8.94 -11.03
CA ASP A 176 -10.48 10.12 -11.83
C ASP A 176 -8.95 10.22 -11.97
N ALA A 177 -8.18 9.86 -10.95
CA ALA A 177 -6.72 9.79 -10.99
C ALA A 177 -6.26 8.65 -11.91
N VAL A 178 -6.92 7.49 -11.83
CA VAL A 178 -6.71 6.39 -12.76
C VAL A 178 -7.21 6.76 -14.16
N ALA A 179 -8.33 7.46 -14.33
CA ALA A 179 -8.83 7.92 -15.62
C ALA A 179 -7.91 8.97 -16.26
N ALA A 180 -7.35 9.88 -15.45
CA ALA A 180 -6.33 10.82 -15.85
C ALA A 180 -5.01 10.11 -16.24
N ALA A 181 -4.65 9.04 -15.53
CA ALA A 181 -3.49 8.21 -15.84
C ALA A 181 -3.72 7.29 -17.06
N THR A 182 -4.95 6.79 -17.29
CA THR A 182 -5.34 5.91 -18.41
C THR A 182 -5.75 6.70 -19.66
N GLY A 183 -5.93 8.01 -19.57
CA GLY A 183 -6.13 8.92 -20.69
C GLY A 183 -7.54 8.88 -21.29
N VAL A 184 -8.54 8.35 -20.57
CA VAL A 184 -9.92 8.29 -21.06
C VAL A 184 -10.69 9.51 -20.54
N VAL A 185 -10.84 10.48 -21.44
CA VAL A 185 -11.63 11.74 -21.41
C VAL A 185 -10.83 13.04 -21.23
N GLY A 186 -10.71 13.76 -22.36
CA GLY A 186 -11.11 15.17 -22.44
C GLY A 186 -10.03 16.23 -22.27
N SER A 187 -9.46 16.69 -23.39
CA SER A 187 -8.64 17.90 -23.53
C SER A 187 -9.05 19.08 -22.62
N ALA A 188 -8.15 19.49 -21.73
CA ALA A 188 -7.79 20.90 -21.49
C ALA A 188 -6.62 21.03 -20.50
N VAL A 189 -5.43 21.27 -21.05
CA VAL A 189 -4.37 22.18 -20.58
C VAL A 189 -4.20 22.36 -19.06
N THR A 190 -3.10 21.80 -18.53
CA THR A 190 -2.08 22.60 -17.83
C THR A 190 -0.69 22.10 -18.21
N GLN A 191 -0.05 22.82 -19.14
CA GLN A 191 1.40 22.77 -19.32
C GLN A 191 2.07 23.57 -18.22
N THR A 192 2.83 22.91 -17.35
CA THR A 192 4.00 23.47 -16.67
C THR A 192 5.00 22.36 -16.36
N SER A 193 6.11 22.38 -17.10
CA SER A 193 7.51 21.95 -16.79
C SER A 193 7.76 20.76 -15.85
N ASP A 194 8.48 19.75 -16.41
CA ASP A 194 9.24 18.68 -15.75
C ASP A 194 8.47 17.72 -14.82
N LYS A 195 7.38 17.14 -15.32
CA LYS A 195 6.91 15.84 -14.80
C LYS A 195 7.60 14.74 -15.61
N GLU A 196 8.50 13.99 -14.97
CA GLU A 196 8.80 12.62 -15.41
C GLU A 196 7.47 11.92 -15.69
N SER A 197 7.33 11.36 -16.89
CA SER A 197 6.19 10.49 -17.20
C SER A 197 6.17 9.37 -16.18
N ALA A 198 5.02 9.07 -15.58
CA ALA A 198 4.86 7.98 -14.62
C ALA A 198 5.51 6.70 -15.15
N ASP A 199 6.37 6.08 -14.37
CA ASP A 199 7.07 4.87 -14.77
C ASP A 199 6.19 3.62 -14.59
N VAL A 200 6.68 2.45 -15.01
CA VAL A 200 5.92 1.21 -14.91
C VAL A 200 5.50 0.87 -13.48
N MET A 201 6.34 1.14 -12.47
CA MET A 201 6.07 0.79 -11.07
C MET A 201 5.01 1.71 -10.51
N ASP A 202 5.03 3.00 -10.86
CA ASP A 202 3.98 3.94 -10.50
C ASP A 202 2.62 3.48 -11.05
N LEU A 203 2.57 3.05 -12.31
CA LEU A 203 1.34 2.61 -12.98
C LEU A 203 0.77 1.33 -12.35
N ILE A 204 1.61 0.32 -12.11
CA ILE A 204 1.23 -0.93 -11.46
C ILE A 204 0.74 -0.65 -10.03
N PHE A 205 1.50 0.12 -9.25
CA PHE A 205 1.12 0.49 -7.88
C PHE A 205 -0.24 1.19 -7.84
N MET A 206 -0.51 2.10 -8.79
CA MET A 206 -1.81 2.77 -8.88
C MET A 206 -2.96 1.79 -9.15
N ASP A 207 -2.74 0.75 -9.96
CA ASP A 207 -3.73 -0.30 -10.17
C ASP A 207 -3.97 -1.12 -8.89
N HIS A 208 -2.90 -1.47 -8.16
CA HIS A 208 -3.01 -2.18 -6.88
C HIS A 208 -3.85 -1.40 -5.87
N GLN A 209 -3.58 -0.09 -5.74
CA GLN A 209 -4.36 0.78 -4.86
C GLN A 209 -5.83 0.85 -5.26
N LYS A 210 -6.11 0.88 -6.57
CA LYS A 210 -7.48 0.83 -7.09
C LYS A 210 -8.16 -0.49 -6.75
N ALA A 211 -7.49 -1.63 -6.92
CA ALA A 211 -8.03 -2.94 -6.58
C ALA A 211 -8.35 -3.07 -5.08
N ARG A 212 -7.41 -2.67 -4.21
CA ARG A 212 -7.61 -2.63 -2.74
C ARG A 212 -8.81 -1.76 -2.36
N THR A 213 -8.93 -0.61 -2.99
CA THR A 213 -10.07 0.29 -2.81
C THR A 213 -11.39 -0.37 -3.22
N LEU A 214 -11.45 -0.93 -4.43
CA LEU A 214 -12.68 -1.57 -4.94
C LEU A 214 -13.12 -2.72 -4.04
N ILE A 215 -12.19 -3.52 -3.51
CA ILE A 215 -12.49 -4.59 -2.56
C ILE A 215 -13.10 -4.02 -1.27
N SER A 216 -12.53 -2.94 -0.72
CA SER A 216 -13.10 -2.27 0.45
C SER A 216 -14.50 -1.72 0.18
N GLU A 217 -14.72 -1.11 -0.99
CA GLU A 217 -16.03 -0.58 -1.37
C GLU A 217 -17.07 -1.68 -1.60
N ILE A 218 -16.67 -2.84 -2.15
CA ILE A 218 -17.57 -3.99 -2.28
C ILE A 218 -18.05 -4.47 -0.91
N ARG A 219 -17.16 -4.51 0.09
CA ARG A 219 -17.52 -4.89 1.47
C ARG A 219 -18.48 -3.89 2.13
N ASN A 220 -18.34 -2.61 1.79
CA ASN A 220 -19.12 -1.53 2.37
C ASN A 220 -20.39 -1.19 1.57
N ALA A 221 -20.65 -1.87 0.46
CA ALA A 221 -21.80 -1.59 -0.38
C ALA A 221 -23.11 -1.93 0.34
N GLU A 222 -24.11 -1.06 0.20
CA GLU A 222 -25.38 -1.16 0.95
C GLU A 222 -26.41 -2.06 0.25
N ASN A 223 -26.19 -2.38 -1.02
CA ASN A 223 -27.11 -3.19 -1.81
C ASN A 223 -26.40 -4.01 -2.89
N ASP A 224 -27.08 -5.07 -3.35
CA ASP A 224 -26.57 -6.02 -4.34
C ASP A 224 -26.18 -5.37 -5.67
N ASP A 225 -26.89 -4.34 -6.11
CA ASP A 225 -26.60 -3.70 -7.41
C ASP A 225 -25.30 -2.90 -7.35
N GLN A 226 -25.01 -2.26 -6.21
CA GLN A 226 -23.72 -1.63 -5.94
C GLN A 226 -22.60 -2.68 -5.86
N VAL A 227 -22.81 -3.81 -5.17
CA VAL A 227 -21.85 -4.93 -5.13
C VAL A 227 -21.54 -5.43 -6.53
N LYS A 228 -22.56 -5.69 -7.37
CA LYS A 228 -22.36 -6.16 -8.75
C LYS A 228 -21.58 -5.16 -9.59
N ALA A 229 -21.91 -3.87 -9.50
CA ALA A 229 -21.23 -2.83 -10.26
C ALA A 229 -19.75 -2.72 -9.87
N LEU A 230 -19.46 -2.67 -8.56
CA LEU A 230 -18.10 -2.58 -8.05
C LEU A 230 -17.28 -3.83 -8.35
N PHE A 231 -17.87 -5.02 -8.17
CA PHE A 231 -17.21 -6.28 -8.50
C PHE A 231 -16.96 -6.42 -10.01
N GLY A 232 -17.90 -6.01 -10.85
CA GLY A 232 -17.70 -6.00 -12.31
C GLY A 232 -16.52 -5.12 -12.72
N GLN A 233 -16.36 -3.96 -12.07
CA GLN A 233 -15.20 -3.09 -12.27
C GLN A 233 -13.90 -3.74 -11.77
N LEU A 234 -13.90 -4.31 -10.56
CA LEU A 234 -12.74 -5.01 -9.99
C LEU A 234 -12.28 -6.16 -10.88
N TYR A 235 -13.22 -6.99 -11.35
CA TYR A 235 -12.95 -8.11 -12.24
C TYR A 235 -12.27 -7.64 -13.54
N LYS A 236 -12.83 -6.61 -14.19
CA LYS A 236 -12.27 -6.08 -15.43
C LYS A 236 -10.88 -5.49 -15.20
N ASP A 237 -10.70 -4.73 -14.13
CA ASP A 237 -9.43 -4.08 -13.83
C ASP A 237 -8.32 -5.11 -13.54
N LEU A 238 -8.58 -6.10 -12.69
CA LEU A 238 -7.60 -7.13 -12.34
C LEU A 238 -7.23 -8.01 -13.52
N VAL A 239 -8.20 -8.46 -14.32
CA VAL A 239 -7.93 -9.30 -15.51
C VAL A 239 -7.10 -8.55 -16.54
N VAL A 240 -7.40 -7.27 -16.78
CA VAL A 240 -6.62 -6.43 -17.70
C VAL A 240 -5.21 -6.19 -17.16
N HIS A 241 -5.11 -5.89 -15.87
CA HIS A 241 -3.85 -5.62 -15.20
C HIS A 241 -2.91 -6.83 -15.29
N ALA A 242 -3.33 -7.99 -14.78
CA ALA A 242 -2.54 -9.23 -14.82
C ALA A 242 -2.11 -9.58 -16.25
N LYS A 243 -3.03 -9.55 -17.22
CA LYS A 243 -2.68 -9.84 -18.63
C LYS A 243 -1.68 -8.85 -19.23
N ALA A 244 -1.69 -7.59 -18.79
CA ALA A 244 -0.71 -6.62 -19.24
C ALA A 244 0.67 -6.86 -18.59
N GLU A 245 0.71 -7.28 -17.33
CA GLU A 245 1.95 -7.66 -16.65
C GLU A 245 2.57 -8.90 -17.29
N GLU A 246 1.77 -9.95 -17.47
CA GLU A 246 2.14 -11.19 -18.14
C GLU A 246 2.69 -10.96 -19.56
N ALA A 247 2.10 -10.03 -20.30
CA ALA A 247 2.50 -9.75 -21.68
C ALA A 247 3.72 -8.83 -21.81
N VAL A 248 3.94 -7.95 -20.83
CA VAL A 248 4.91 -6.84 -20.96
C VAL A 248 5.94 -6.83 -19.86
N VAL A 249 5.50 -6.90 -18.60
CA VAL A 249 6.35 -6.68 -17.43
C VAL A 249 7.13 -7.94 -17.09
N TYR A 250 6.45 -9.07 -16.93
CA TYR A 250 7.08 -10.34 -16.56
C TYR A 250 8.19 -10.76 -17.54
N PRO A 251 8.00 -10.69 -18.88
CA PRO A 251 9.07 -10.99 -19.83
C PRO A 251 10.26 -10.02 -19.76
N ALA A 252 10.01 -8.76 -19.39
CA ALA A 252 11.07 -7.75 -19.29
C ALA A 252 11.91 -7.92 -18.01
N VAL A 253 11.31 -8.38 -16.92
CA VAL A 253 12.00 -8.58 -15.63
C VAL A 253 12.60 -9.98 -15.48
N GLN A 254 12.09 -10.99 -16.20
CA GLN A 254 12.55 -12.38 -16.14
C GLN A 254 14.09 -12.54 -16.17
N PRO A 255 14.86 -11.83 -17.02
CA PRO A 255 16.33 -11.98 -17.05
C PRO A 255 17.03 -11.60 -15.74
N PHE A 256 16.36 -10.85 -14.87
CA PHE A 256 16.92 -10.33 -13.61
C PHE A 256 16.22 -10.90 -12.38
N TYR A 257 14.94 -11.26 -12.49
CA TYR A 257 14.10 -11.77 -11.40
C TYR A 257 14.10 -13.31 -11.32
N GLY A 258 14.40 -14.00 -12.42
CA GLY A 258 14.62 -15.45 -12.42
C GLY A 258 13.34 -16.27 -12.28
N ASP A 259 13.43 -17.38 -11.54
CA ASP A 259 12.34 -18.36 -11.40
C ASP A 259 11.12 -17.78 -10.65
N ASP A 260 11.32 -16.75 -9.83
CA ASP A 260 10.25 -16.01 -9.13
C ASP A 260 9.26 -15.37 -10.11
N THR A 261 9.62 -15.19 -11.39
CA THR A 261 8.67 -14.73 -12.42
C THR A 261 7.61 -15.80 -12.74
N GLN A 262 7.94 -17.09 -12.67
CA GLN A 262 6.95 -18.16 -12.91
C GLN A 262 5.93 -18.25 -11.77
N GLU A 263 6.37 -18.01 -10.53
CA GLU A 263 5.47 -17.92 -9.38
C GLU A 263 4.40 -16.84 -9.58
N LEU A 264 4.78 -15.65 -10.08
CA LEU A 264 3.82 -14.58 -10.40
C LEU A 264 2.77 -15.02 -11.44
N PHE A 265 3.15 -15.76 -12.48
CA PHE A 265 2.20 -16.31 -13.46
C PHE A 265 1.23 -17.32 -12.84
N ASP A 266 1.72 -18.15 -11.91
CA ASP A 266 0.90 -19.16 -11.25
C ASP A 266 -0.10 -18.48 -10.29
N GLU A 267 0.35 -17.48 -9.52
CA GLU A 267 -0.50 -16.65 -8.65
C GLU A 267 -1.59 -15.90 -9.42
N THR A 268 -1.26 -15.25 -10.54
CA THR A 268 -2.26 -14.52 -11.36
C THR A 268 -3.31 -15.47 -11.92
N ALA A 269 -2.92 -16.68 -12.32
CA ALA A 269 -3.85 -17.70 -12.79
C ALA A 269 -4.80 -18.19 -11.68
N GLU A 270 -4.31 -18.38 -10.46
CA GLU A 270 -5.14 -18.72 -9.31
C GLU A 270 -6.12 -17.58 -8.94
N ILE A 271 -5.64 -16.33 -8.95
CA ILE A 271 -6.48 -15.13 -8.74
C ILE A 271 -7.58 -15.03 -9.81
N GLU A 272 -7.27 -15.27 -11.09
CA GLU A 272 -8.27 -15.30 -12.17
C GLU A 272 -9.30 -16.42 -11.95
N GLY A 273 -8.88 -17.57 -11.41
CA GLY A 273 -9.77 -18.65 -10.95
C GLY A 273 -10.79 -18.17 -9.92
N ILE A 274 -10.32 -17.57 -8.83
CA ILE A 274 -11.18 -17.02 -7.76
C ILE A 274 -12.12 -15.92 -8.28
N LEU A 275 -11.63 -15.05 -9.16
CA LEU A 275 -12.44 -14.03 -9.81
C LEU A 275 -13.59 -14.64 -10.63
N ASN A 276 -13.32 -15.73 -11.36
CA ASN A 276 -14.34 -16.44 -12.12
C ASN A 276 -15.37 -17.16 -11.21
N GLU A 277 -14.92 -17.72 -10.07
CA GLU A 277 -15.81 -18.26 -9.06
C GLU A 277 -16.75 -17.18 -8.51
N LEU A 278 -16.20 -16.04 -8.07
CA LEU A 278 -16.99 -14.90 -7.57
C LEU A 278 -18.00 -14.38 -8.58
N LYS A 279 -17.61 -14.32 -9.86
CA LYS A 279 -18.48 -13.90 -10.97
C LYS A 279 -19.68 -14.84 -11.19
N ALA A 280 -19.53 -16.12 -10.88
CA ALA A 280 -20.59 -17.13 -11.01
C ALA A 280 -21.51 -17.21 -9.78
N MET A 281 -21.13 -16.60 -8.65
CA MET A 281 -21.91 -16.60 -7.43
C MET A 281 -22.99 -15.50 -7.45
N PRO A 282 -24.12 -15.70 -6.73
CA PRO A 282 -24.99 -14.59 -6.37
C PRO A 282 -24.20 -13.54 -5.58
N SER A 283 -24.28 -12.29 -6.01
CA SER A 283 -23.63 -11.15 -5.35
C SER A 283 -24.10 -11.01 -3.89
N ALA A 284 -23.23 -10.49 -3.03
CA ALA A 284 -23.55 -9.99 -1.68
C ALA A 284 -23.99 -11.03 -0.62
N GLY A 285 -23.96 -12.33 -0.91
CA GLY A 285 -24.17 -13.37 0.10
C GLY A 285 -22.93 -13.65 0.96
N ASP A 286 -23.10 -14.28 2.13
CA ASP A 286 -21.99 -14.65 3.04
C ASP A 286 -20.86 -15.43 2.34
N GLN A 287 -21.22 -16.31 1.41
CA GLN A 287 -20.24 -17.07 0.61
C GLN A 287 -19.44 -16.17 -0.32
N PHE A 288 -20.10 -15.19 -0.96
CA PHE A 288 -19.42 -14.20 -1.80
C PHE A 288 -18.45 -13.36 -0.97
N MET A 289 -18.87 -12.91 0.22
CA MET A 289 -18.01 -12.11 1.10
C MET A 289 -16.83 -12.91 1.65
N ALA A 290 -17.03 -14.20 1.98
CA ALA A 290 -15.93 -15.08 2.39
C ALA A 290 -14.91 -15.29 1.27
N LYS A 291 -15.39 -15.54 0.05
CA LYS A 291 -14.54 -15.70 -1.15
C LYS A 291 -13.87 -14.38 -1.57
N LEU A 292 -14.52 -13.24 -1.38
CA LEU A 292 -13.92 -11.92 -1.58
C LEU A 292 -12.78 -11.66 -0.58
N LYS A 293 -12.91 -12.15 0.67
CA LYS A 293 -11.83 -12.08 1.66
C LYS A 293 -10.63 -12.94 1.25
N GLU A 294 -10.88 -14.14 0.71
CA GLU A 294 -9.84 -15.00 0.12
C GLU A 294 -9.13 -14.28 -1.04
N LEU A 295 -9.89 -13.72 -1.99
CA LEU A 295 -9.34 -12.92 -3.09
C LEU A 295 -8.49 -11.75 -2.59
N LYS A 296 -8.96 -11.03 -1.56
CA LYS A 296 -8.23 -9.92 -0.94
C LYS A 296 -6.87 -10.38 -0.41
N ALA A 297 -6.82 -11.52 0.28
CA ALA A 297 -5.57 -12.04 0.83
C ALA A 297 -4.57 -12.39 -0.28
N MET A 298 -5.02 -13.11 -1.32
CA MET A 298 -4.17 -13.47 -2.47
C MET A 298 -3.63 -12.24 -3.22
N ILE A 299 -4.49 -11.25 -3.50
CA ILE A 299 -4.05 -9.98 -4.11
C ILE A 299 -3.07 -9.26 -3.17
N GLY A 300 -3.31 -9.28 -1.86
CA GLY A 300 -2.41 -8.69 -0.88
C GLY A 300 -1.00 -9.28 -0.96
N ASP A 301 -0.90 -10.61 -0.96
CA ASP A 301 0.38 -11.32 -1.05
C ASP A 301 1.07 -11.08 -2.40
N HIS A 302 0.34 -11.20 -3.51
CA HIS A 302 0.84 -10.96 -4.86
C HIS A 302 1.40 -9.53 -5.03
N THR A 303 0.57 -8.53 -4.72
CA THR A 303 0.98 -7.12 -4.86
C THR A 303 2.13 -6.76 -3.93
N ARG A 304 2.23 -7.40 -2.76
CA ARG A 304 3.35 -7.25 -1.83
C ARG A 304 4.65 -7.81 -2.41
N GLN A 305 4.61 -9.00 -3.04
CA GLN A 305 5.76 -9.56 -3.74
C GLN A 305 6.22 -8.59 -4.83
N GLU A 306 5.33 -8.19 -5.72
CA GLU A 306 5.67 -7.27 -6.80
C GLU A 306 6.25 -5.94 -6.30
N GLU A 307 5.58 -5.29 -5.35
CA GLU A 307 5.99 -3.98 -4.83
C GLU A 307 7.33 -4.04 -4.10
N SER A 308 7.57 -5.09 -3.31
CA SER A 308 8.76 -5.19 -2.44
C SER A 308 9.99 -5.76 -3.14
N THR A 309 9.83 -6.75 -4.03
CA THR A 309 10.95 -7.47 -4.66
C THR A 309 11.06 -7.19 -6.16
N MET A 310 9.97 -7.32 -6.93
CA MET A 310 10.02 -7.09 -8.39
C MET A 310 10.35 -5.63 -8.72
N PHE A 311 9.74 -4.66 -8.04
CA PHE A 311 10.04 -3.24 -8.25
C PHE A 311 11.48 -2.89 -7.85
N ALA A 312 12.00 -3.50 -6.79
CA ALA A 312 13.41 -3.33 -6.43
C ALA A 312 14.34 -3.86 -7.54
N THR A 313 13.98 -4.99 -8.16
CA THR A 313 14.71 -5.57 -9.29
C THR A 313 14.66 -4.68 -10.53
N ILE A 314 13.50 -4.11 -10.85
CA ILE A 314 13.34 -3.12 -11.94
C ILE A 314 14.25 -1.91 -11.68
N ARG A 315 14.18 -1.30 -10.50
CA ARG A 315 15.00 -0.12 -10.16
C ARG A 315 16.50 -0.37 -10.26
N LYS A 316 16.93 -1.59 -9.93
CA LYS A 316 18.35 -1.97 -9.92
C LYS A 316 18.90 -2.23 -11.31
N ASN A 317 18.08 -2.77 -12.23
CA ASN A 317 18.58 -3.29 -13.51
C ASN A 317 18.14 -2.47 -14.74
N MET A 318 17.16 -1.57 -14.59
CA MET A 318 16.65 -0.73 -15.68
C MET A 318 16.93 0.74 -15.41
N SER A 319 17.37 1.46 -16.43
CA SER A 319 17.46 2.92 -16.42
C SER A 319 16.07 3.58 -16.34
N SER A 320 16.01 4.85 -15.93
CA SER A 320 14.76 5.61 -15.88
C SER A 320 14.04 5.63 -17.24
N GLU A 321 14.78 5.75 -18.34
CA GLU A 321 14.21 5.71 -19.69
C GLU A 321 13.58 4.35 -20.03
N GLU A 322 14.26 3.24 -19.67
CA GLU A 322 13.71 1.90 -19.86
C GLU A 322 12.46 1.65 -19.00
N GLN A 323 12.43 2.15 -17.77
CA GLN A 323 11.27 2.06 -16.87
C GLN A 323 10.06 2.82 -17.43
N GLN A 324 10.28 4.00 -18.01
CA GLN A 324 9.24 4.80 -18.66
C GLN A 324 8.74 4.13 -19.95
N GLN A 325 9.63 3.59 -20.78
CA GLN A 325 9.26 2.85 -21.99
C GLN A 325 8.45 1.59 -21.65
N LEU A 326 8.83 0.87 -20.60
CA LEU A 326 8.09 -0.29 -20.11
C LEU A 326 6.69 0.13 -19.63
N GLY A 327 6.59 1.24 -18.90
CA GLY A 327 5.31 1.81 -18.46
C GLY A 327 4.40 2.20 -19.63
N MET A 328 4.95 2.77 -20.69
CA MET A 328 4.20 3.09 -21.91
C MET A 328 3.62 1.84 -22.58
N ARG A 329 4.44 0.79 -22.74
CA ARG A 329 4.01 -0.49 -23.31
C ARG A 329 2.95 -1.18 -22.45
N PHE A 330 3.11 -1.14 -21.12
CA PHE A 330 2.14 -1.67 -20.17
C PHE A 330 0.78 -0.96 -20.35
N LYS A 331 0.79 0.37 -20.35
CA LYS A 331 -0.41 1.19 -20.55
C LYS A 331 -1.10 0.92 -21.89
N GLU A 332 -0.35 0.88 -23.00
CA GLU A 332 -0.90 0.58 -24.32
C GLU A 332 -1.53 -0.82 -24.38
N THR A 333 -0.87 -1.81 -23.76
CA THR A 333 -1.37 -3.19 -23.69
C THR A 333 -2.66 -3.24 -22.90
N LYS A 334 -2.73 -2.58 -21.73
CA LYS A 334 -3.98 -2.45 -20.96
C LYS A 334 -5.11 -1.82 -21.77
N GLN A 335 -4.84 -0.72 -22.48
CA GLN A 335 -5.85 -0.06 -23.31
C GLN A 335 -6.38 -0.99 -24.41
N SER A 336 -5.50 -1.75 -25.06
CA SER A 336 -5.88 -2.74 -26.07
C SER A 336 -6.74 -3.85 -25.48
N LEU A 337 -6.34 -4.42 -24.33
CA LEU A 337 -7.09 -5.46 -23.61
C LEU A 337 -8.47 -4.95 -23.14
N GLN A 338 -8.54 -3.74 -22.59
CA GLN A 338 -9.80 -3.11 -22.15
C GLN A 338 -10.81 -2.92 -23.28
N SER A 339 -10.32 -2.69 -24.49
CA SER A 339 -11.13 -2.51 -25.70
C SER A 339 -11.75 -3.82 -26.21
N GLN A 340 -11.18 -4.96 -25.80
CA GLN A 340 -11.60 -6.30 -26.23
C GLN A 340 -12.56 -6.98 -25.23
N MET A 341 -12.75 -6.39 -24.05
CA MET A 341 -13.63 -6.87 -22.97
C MET A 341 -14.94 -6.09 -22.88
#